data_AF-A0A953XT69-F1
#
_entry.id   AF-A0A953XT69-F1
#
_cell.length_a   1.000
_cell.length_b   1.000
_cell.length_c   1.000
_cell.angle_alpha   90.00
_cell.angle_beta   90.00
_cell.angle_gamma   90.00
#
_symmetry.space_group_name_H-M   'P 1'
#
loop_
_entity.id
_entity.type
_entity.pdbx_description
1 polymer ?
#
loop_
_entity_poly.entity_id
_entity_poly.type
_entity_poly.pdbx_seq_one_letter_code
_entity_poly.pdbx_strand_id
1 'polypeptide(L)'
;GLIPVLWWFDAGSSRSYRAEYENTNLWHLLWGTPLAVIVDFVVMFACLRIAGHLAGLRRIPVRRRVGLPVLNGIGGIAFFAIWSPPDDAPSRSRYWTMLALADGMIVGIGLVAVGLAAVFWNHALVRDLLLVYGAVTCVLAGGTLSRSKSSAPPTRGELLHRLAFDGPSSVALDALGRLARRASEGQRPEDWDTSLVIRLLEVRDGSMLQLQGLWLAYLHYAEAKEFSRADEVLNEAVVLAQRHNARACAWVMLESAYAQALRGDGLHARQIYDQIDHRLLHKIHTPLFQVALAINEGNHEAYSRALTSAKALPQNPGLSRELAQLETRAAERFGKEQNG
;
A
#
# COMPACT_ATOMS: atom_id res chain seq x y z
N GLY A 1 -9.82 -16.10 -2.49
CA GLY A 1 -9.62 -15.08 -1.46
C GLY A 1 -8.55 -13.99 -1.68
N LEU A 2 -7.96 -13.77 -2.88
CA LEU A 2 -6.94 -12.68 -3.07
C LEU A 2 -7.52 -11.30 -3.40
N ILE A 3 -8.75 -11.26 -3.91
CA ILE A 3 -9.46 -10.03 -4.29
C ILE A 3 -9.55 -9.02 -3.14
N PRO A 4 -9.86 -9.44 -1.90
CA PRO A 4 -9.95 -8.49 -0.81
C PRO A 4 -8.59 -8.00 -0.33
N VAL A 5 -7.48 -8.71 -0.60
CA VAL A 5 -6.14 -8.26 -0.17
C VAL A 5 -5.84 -6.98 -0.94
N LEU A 6 -5.95 -7.08 -2.28
CA LEU A 6 -5.75 -5.95 -3.18
C LEU A 6 -6.72 -4.80 -2.90
N TRP A 7 -8.00 -5.11 -2.64
CA TRP A 7 -9.01 -4.09 -2.39
C TRP A 7 -8.97 -3.49 -0.98
N TRP A 8 -8.44 -4.19 0.02
CA TRP A 8 -8.22 -3.61 1.36
C TRP A 8 -7.08 -2.58 1.32
N PHE A 9 -6.02 -2.87 0.55
CA PHE A 9 -4.99 -1.87 0.25
C PHE A 9 -5.51 -0.74 -0.65
N ASP A 10 -6.49 -1.01 -1.51
CA ASP A 10 -7.13 -0.01 -2.39
C ASP A 10 -8.32 0.71 -1.74
N ALA A 11 -8.91 0.23 -0.64
CA ALA A 11 -10.00 0.91 0.06
C ALA A 11 -9.53 2.19 0.76
N GLY A 12 -8.22 2.33 0.97
CA GLY A 12 -7.54 3.59 1.22
C GLY A 12 -7.51 4.55 0.02
N SER A 13 -8.18 4.25 -1.10
CA SER A 13 -8.22 5.06 -2.34
C SER A 13 -9.64 5.44 -2.79
N SER A 14 -10.62 5.47 -1.87
CA SER A 14 -12.00 5.95 -2.18
C SER A 14 -11.98 7.30 -2.93
N ARG A 15 -12.96 7.62 -3.79
CA ARG A 15 -12.99 8.90 -4.55
C ARG A 15 -12.83 10.14 -3.67
N SER A 16 -13.28 10.10 -2.42
CA SER A 16 -13.06 11.15 -1.42
C SER A 16 -11.59 11.25 -1.01
N TYR A 17 -10.93 10.11 -0.86
CA TYR A 17 -9.49 9.99 -0.63
C TYR A 17 -8.69 10.40 -1.86
N ARG A 18 -9.13 10.03 -3.08
CA ARG A 18 -8.51 10.48 -4.32
C ARG A 18 -8.62 12.00 -4.48
N ALA A 19 -9.75 12.62 -4.15
CA ALA A 19 -9.91 14.08 -4.21
C ALA A 19 -9.08 14.82 -3.14
N GLU A 20 -8.93 14.27 -1.93
CA GLU A 20 -8.12 14.86 -0.86
C GLU A 20 -6.61 14.63 -1.11
N TYR A 21 -6.23 13.45 -1.60
CA TYR A 21 -4.86 13.09 -1.99
C TYR A 21 -4.44 13.76 -3.30
N GLU A 22 -5.33 13.88 -4.29
CA GLU A 22 -5.11 14.66 -5.51
C GLU A 22 -5.02 16.14 -5.19
N ASN A 23 -5.79 16.70 -4.24
CA ASN A 23 -5.60 18.11 -3.83
C ASN A 23 -4.26 18.33 -3.10
N THR A 24 -3.83 17.40 -2.25
CA THR A 24 -2.55 17.50 -1.53
C THR A 24 -1.36 17.27 -2.47
N ASN A 25 -1.48 16.32 -3.42
CA ASN A 25 -0.49 16.11 -4.46
C ASN A 25 -0.53 17.19 -5.54
N LEU A 26 -1.68 17.75 -5.94
CA LEU A 26 -1.77 18.90 -6.85
C LEU A 26 -1.11 20.12 -6.22
N TRP A 27 -1.19 20.29 -4.90
CA TRP A 27 -0.41 21.31 -4.21
C TRP A 27 1.11 21.06 -4.33
N HIS A 28 1.56 19.82 -4.11
CA HIS A 28 2.96 19.45 -4.31
C HIS A 28 3.40 19.50 -5.79
N LEU A 29 2.52 19.21 -6.75
CA LEU A 29 2.83 19.14 -8.19
C LEU A 29 2.75 20.52 -8.87
N LEU A 30 1.76 21.34 -8.51
CA LEU A 30 1.53 22.68 -9.09
C LEU A 30 2.31 23.77 -8.37
N TRP A 31 2.62 23.60 -7.09
CA TRP A 31 3.31 24.63 -6.30
C TRP A 31 4.62 24.11 -5.70
N GLY A 32 4.67 22.88 -5.19
CA GLY A 32 5.88 22.30 -4.60
C GLY A 32 7.02 22.09 -5.59
N THR A 33 6.77 21.40 -6.71
CA THR A 33 7.78 21.12 -7.74
C THR A 33 8.22 22.37 -8.52
N PRO A 34 7.34 23.27 -8.98
CA PRO A 34 7.77 24.48 -9.67
C PRO A 34 8.52 25.43 -8.73
N LEU A 35 8.11 25.56 -7.46
CA LEU A 35 8.82 26.37 -6.48
C LEU A 35 10.19 25.76 -6.15
N ALA A 36 10.29 24.45 -5.95
CA ALA A 36 11.57 23.77 -5.75
C ALA A 36 12.50 23.95 -6.96
N VAL A 37 11.97 23.82 -8.18
CA VAL A 37 12.73 24.04 -9.43
C VAL A 37 13.16 25.49 -9.58
N ILE A 38 12.29 26.47 -9.27
CA ILE A 38 12.64 27.89 -9.30
C ILE A 38 13.71 28.19 -8.25
N VAL A 39 13.60 27.64 -7.05
CA VAL A 39 14.59 27.83 -5.97
C VAL A 39 15.92 27.19 -6.36
N ASP A 40 15.93 25.98 -6.90
CA ASP A 40 17.14 25.31 -7.40
C ASP A 40 17.77 26.08 -8.57
N PHE A 41 16.97 26.64 -9.48
CA PHE A 41 17.47 27.49 -10.56
C PHE A 41 18.08 28.79 -10.04
N VAL A 42 17.42 29.46 -9.08
CA VAL A 42 17.91 30.70 -8.48
C VAL A 42 19.20 30.45 -7.71
N VAL A 43 19.28 29.37 -6.93
CA VAL A 43 20.49 28.96 -6.21
C VAL A 43 21.60 28.60 -7.19
N MET A 44 21.32 27.80 -8.24
CA MET A 44 22.30 27.45 -9.27
C MET A 44 22.82 28.69 -10.00
N PHE A 45 21.94 29.63 -10.37
CA PHE A 45 22.31 30.85 -11.08
C PHE A 45 23.12 31.79 -10.17
N ALA A 46 22.77 31.89 -8.89
CA ALA A 46 23.54 32.62 -7.89
C ALA A 46 24.95 32.00 -7.72
N CYS A 47 25.04 30.68 -7.60
CA CYS A 47 26.32 29.97 -7.52
C CYS A 47 27.19 30.16 -8.77
N LEU A 48 26.61 30.10 -9.97
CA LEU A 48 27.32 30.36 -11.22
C LEU A 48 27.81 31.81 -11.32
N ARG A 49 27.01 32.78 -10.88
CA ARG A 49 27.39 34.20 -10.89
C ARG A 49 28.50 34.50 -9.88
N ILE A 50 28.46 33.88 -8.71
CA ILE A 50 29.52 33.95 -7.69
C ILE A 50 30.79 33.28 -8.21
N ALA A 51 30.69 32.10 -8.83
CA ALA A 51 31.82 31.42 -9.46
C ALA A 51 32.44 32.26 -10.59
N GLY A 52 31.63 32.96 -11.39
CA GLY A 52 32.08 33.90 -12.42
C GLY A 52 32.82 35.11 -11.85
N HIS A 53 32.32 35.70 -10.76
CA HIS A 53 33.03 36.79 -10.06
C HIS A 53 34.34 36.33 -9.41
N LEU A 54 34.37 35.13 -8.83
CA LEU A 54 35.57 34.53 -8.25
C LEU A 54 36.61 34.13 -9.32
N ALA A 55 36.17 33.67 -10.50
CA ALA A 55 37.03 33.39 -11.64
C ALA A 55 37.61 34.68 -12.27
N GLY A 56 36.86 35.79 -12.23
CA GLY A 56 37.37 37.11 -12.63
C GLY A 56 38.43 37.67 -11.69
N LEU A 57 38.44 37.24 -10.42
CA LEU A 57 39.37 37.71 -9.39
C LEU A 57 40.70 36.94 -9.35
N ARG A 58 40.85 35.81 -10.05
CA ARG A 58 42.13 35.09 -10.14
C ARG A 58 42.31 34.36 -11.46
N ARG A 59 43.47 34.56 -12.11
CA ARG A 59 44.02 33.70 -13.19
C ARG A 59 44.31 32.28 -12.66
N ILE A 60 43.28 31.50 -12.32
CA ILE A 60 43.41 30.08 -11.96
C ILE A 60 42.76 29.26 -13.08
N PRO A 61 43.47 28.30 -13.70
CA PRO A 61 42.93 27.48 -14.78
C PRO A 61 41.96 26.43 -14.22
N VAL A 62 40.70 26.82 -14.02
CA VAL A 62 39.60 25.89 -13.66
C VAL A 62 38.98 25.36 -14.95
N ARG A 63 39.68 24.47 -15.67
CA ARG A 63 39.16 23.94 -16.95
C ARG A 63 38.50 22.56 -16.89
N ARG A 64 38.41 21.86 -15.74
CA ARG A 64 37.89 20.47 -15.74
C ARG A 64 37.04 19.95 -14.56
N ARG A 65 36.75 20.70 -13.49
CA ARG A 65 36.08 20.11 -12.30
C ARG A 65 34.68 20.60 -11.93
N VAL A 66 34.14 21.61 -12.61
CA VAL A 66 32.79 22.16 -12.28
C VAL A 66 31.66 21.55 -13.14
N GLY A 67 31.99 20.69 -14.10
CA GLY A 67 30.98 20.08 -14.99
C GLY A 67 30.14 18.97 -14.36
N LEU A 68 30.66 18.26 -13.34
CA LEU A 68 29.98 17.09 -12.76
C LEU A 68 28.76 17.43 -11.87
N PRO A 69 28.78 18.47 -11.01
CA PRO A 69 27.64 18.77 -10.13
C PRO A 69 26.43 19.34 -10.89
N VAL A 70 26.67 20.13 -11.94
CA VAL A 70 25.61 20.79 -12.73
C VAL A 70 24.85 19.77 -13.61
N LEU A 71 25.55 18.75 -14.14
CA LEU A 71 24.92 17.67 -14.89
C LEU A 71 24.07 16.73 -14.00
N ASN A 72 24.48 16.52 -12.74
CA ASN A 72 23.70 15.70 -11.80
C ASN A 72 22.42 16.41 -11.30
N GLY A 73 22.44 17.73 -11.11
CA GLY A 73 21.26 18.50 -10.70
C GLY A 73 20.21 18.63 -11.82
N ILE A 74 20.64 18.91 -13.05
CA ILE A 74 19.74 19.02 -14.22
C ILE A 74 19.18 17.64 -14.60
N GLY A 75 19.99 16.57 -14.47
CA GLY A 75 19.55 15.19 -14.71
C GLY A 75 18.46 14.71 -13.73
N GLY A 76 18.49 15.15 -12.47
CA GLY A 76 17.46 14.83 -11.48
C GLY A 76 16.14 15.57 -11.72
N ILE A 77 16.20 16.86 -12.10
CA ILE A 77 15.02 17.72 -12.29
C ILE A 77 14.26 17.37 -13.59
N ALA A 78 14.97 17.12 -14.69
CA ALA A 78 14.34 16.69 -15.95
C ALA A 78 13.70 15.29 -15.83
N PHE A 79 14.19 14.47 -14.91
CA PHE A 79 13.65 13.13 -14.65
C PHE A 79 12.34 13.17 -13.86
N PHE A 80 12.19 14.12 -12.93
CA PHE A 80 10.97 14.28 -12.12
C PHE A 80 9.81 14.96 -12.87
N ALA A 81 10.09 15.83 -13.84
CA ALA A 81 9.07 16.57 -14.57
C ALA A 81 8.32 15.76 -15.65
N ILE A 82 8.80 14.55 -16.00
CA ILE A 82 8.32 13.79 -17.17
C ILE A 82 7.59 12.49 -16.78
N TRP A 83 7.60 12.06 -15.52
CA TRP A 83 7.18 10.70 -15.15
C TRP A 83 5.92 10.63 -14.29
N SER A 84 4.78 10.37 -14.94
CA SER A 84 3.57 9.87 -14.28
C SER A 84 3.81 8.45 -13.74
N PRO A 85 3.22 8.05 -12.60
CA PRO A 85 3.38 6.71 -12.08
C PRO A 85 2.87 5.68 -13.11
N PRO A 86 3.68 4.69 -13.51
CA PRO A 86 3.26 3.66 -14.44
C PRO A 86 2.21 2.71 -13.81
N ASP A 87 1.32 2.18 -14.64
CA ASP A 87 0.18 1.36 -14.20
C ASP A 87 0.56 -0.07 -13.78
N ASP A 88 1.77 -0.54 -14.09
CA ASP A 88 2.23 -1.90 -13.79
C ASP A 88 2.99 -2.00 -12.45
N ALA A 89 2.76 -3.09 -11.70
CA ALA A 89 3.31 -3.29 -10.36
C ALA A 89 4.86 -3.29 -10.25
N PRO A 90 5.64 -3.86 -11.20
CA PRO A 90 7.11 -3.88 -11.12
C PRO A 90 7.73 -2.49 -11.24
N SER A 91 7.18 -1.65 -12.10
CA SER A 91 7.62 -0.27 -12.33
C SER A 91 7.19 0.65 -11.19
N ARG A 92 6.05 0.37 -10.53
CA ARG A 92 5.62 1.05 -9.29
C ARG A 92 6.60 0.85 -8.14
N SER A 93 7.13 -0.36 -7.95
CA SER A 93 8.16 -0.63 -6.93
C SER A 93 9.45 0.16 -7.18
N ARG A 94 9.88 0.25 -8.44
CA ARG A 94 11.03 1.08 -8.85
C ARG A 94 10.74 2.57 -8.64
N TYR A 95 9.54 3.02 -8.99
CA TYR A 95 9.06 4.38 -8.74
C TYR A 95 9.13 4.74 -7.24
N TRP A 96 8.60 3.87 -6.36
CA TRP A 96 8.65 4.09 -4.91
C TRP A 96 10.06 4.01 -4.33
N THR A 97 10.94 3.19 -4.90
CA THR A 97 12.36 3.11 -4.50
C THR A 97 13.11 4.38 -4.91
N MET A 98 12.84 4.89 -6.11
CA MET A 98 13.37 6.17 -6.59
C MET A 98 12.86 7.35 -5.77
N LEU A 99 11.58 7.33 -5.35
CA LEU A 99 11.04 8.35 -4.46
C LEU A 99 11.73 8.36 -3.08
N ALA A 100 12.04 7.18 -2.53
CA ALA A 100 12.82 7.07 -1.27
C ALA A 100 14.24 7.63 -1.41
N LEU A 101 14.90 7.33 -2.53
CA LEU A 101 16.22 7.87 -2.83
C LEU A 101 16.15 9.39 -3.00
N ALA A 102 15.08 9.91 -3.60
CA ALA A 102 14.85 11.34 -3.71
C ALA A 102 14.63 12.00 -2.34
N ASP A 103 13.81 11.43 -1.45
CA ASP A 103 13.62 11.95 -0.08
C ASP A 103 14.93 11.96 0.73
N GLY A 104 15.73 10.89 0.63
CA GLY A 104 17.05 10.83 1.26
C GLY A 104 18.04 11.84 0.67
N MET A 105 17.98 12.07 -0.65
CA MET A 105 18.77 13.10 -1.33
C MET A 105 18.34 14.50 -0.91
N ILE A 106 17.04 14.77 -0.78
CA ILE A 106 16.49 16.05 -0.31
C ILE A 106 17.05 16.37 1.08
N VAL A 107 16.98 15.45 2.04
CA VAL A 107 17.56 15.66 3.39
C VAL A 107 19.08 15.89 3.33
N GLY A 108 19.80 15.08 2.53
CA GLY A 108 21.25 15.22 2.36
C GLY A 108 21.65 16.56 1.75
N ILE A 109 20.91 17.03 0.75
CA ILE A 109 21.11 18.32 0.07
C ILE A 109 20.86 19.48 1.05
N GLY A 110 19.82 19.39 1.89
CA GLY A 110 19.54 20.39 2.93
C GLY A 110 20.67 20.51 3.96
N LEU A 111 21.21 19.38 4.43
CA LEU A 111 22.33 19.37 5.38
C LEU A 111 23.63 19.93 4.76
N VAL A 112 23.90 19.61 3.50
CA VAL A 112 25.05 20.18 2.77
C VAL A 112 24.91 21.68 2.59
N ALA A 113 23.70 22.18 2.29
CA ALA A 113 23.44 23.61 2.17
C ALA A 113 23.68 24.35 3.51
N VAL A 114 23.24 23.79 4.63
CA VAL A 114 23.51 24.34 5.97
C VAL A 114 25.01 24.36 6.28
N GLY A 115 25.74 23.29 5.94
CA GLY A 115 27.20 23.22 6.09
C GLY A 115 27.93 24.27 5.22
N LEU A 116 27.48 24.48 3.99
CA LEU A 116 28.01 25.51 3.10
C LEU A 116 27.71 26.93 3.62
N ALA A 117 26.54 27.15 4.22
CA ALA A 117 26.20 28.44 4.84
C ALA A 117 27.19 28.82 5.97
N ALA A 118 27.65 27.82 6.74
CA ALA A 118 28.67 28.02 7.78
C ALA A 118 30.05 28.39 7.19
N VAL A 119 30.40 27.86 6.01
CA VAL A 119 31.66 28.19 5.32
C VAL A 119 31.60 29.58 4.68
N PHE A 120 30.44 30.00 4.17
CA PHE A 120 30.22 31.30 3.54
C PHE A 120 29.71 32.37 4.51
N TRP A 121 30.03 32.25 5.81
CA TRP A 121 29.51 33.12 6.88
C TRP A 121 29.69 34.63 6.63
N ASN A 122 30.75 35.00 5.90
CA ASN A 122 31.09 36.39 5.58
C ASN A 122 30.29 36.99 4.41
N HIS A 123 29.52 36.18 3.67
CA HIS A 123 28.64 36.63 2.60
C HIS A 123 27.18 36.46 3.00
N ALA A 124 26.62 37.51 3.63
CA ALA A 124 25.28 37.51 4.22
C ALA A 124 24.20 36.96 3.27
N LEU A 125 24.16 37.42 2.02
CA LEU A 125 23.13 36.98 1.06
C LEU A 125 23.23 35.49 0.69
N VAL A 126 24.44 34.95 0.58
CA VAL A 126 24.67 33.52 0.24
C VAL A 126 24.34 32.64 1.43
N ARG A 127 24.77 33.04 2.63
CA ARG A 127 24.44 32.37 3.87
C ARG A 127 22.93 32.31 4.09
N ASP A 128 22.24 33.43 3.94
CA ASP A 128 20.81 33.52 4.23
C ASP A 128 19.98 32.69 3.21
N LEU A 129 20.37 32.69 1.93
CA LEU A 129 19.76 31.81 0.91
C LEU A 129 19.96 30.32 1.21
N LEU A 130 21.17 29.91 1.60
CA LEU A 130 21.47 28.52 1.94
C LEU A 130 20.75 28.05 3.21
N LEU A 131 20.59 28.95 4.20
CA LEU A 131 19.82 28.66 5.41
C LEU A 131 18.32 28.52 5.11
N VAL A 132 17.75 29.40 4.28
CA VAL A 132 16.34 29.29 3.85
C VAL A 132 16.12 27.99 3.07
N TYR A 133 17.02 27.67 2.14
CA TYR A 133 16.95 26.43 1.38
C TYR A 133 17.02 25.20 2.29
N GLY A 134 18.01 25.14 3.20
CA GLY A 134 18.12 24.08 4.19
C GLY A 134 16.88 23.96 5.06
N ALA A 135 16.33 25.09 5.55
CA ALA A 135 15.13 25.11 6.37
C ALA A 135 13.89 24.60 5.63
N VAL A 136 13.63 25.06 4.39
CA VAL A 136 12.51 24.59 3.56
C VAL A 136 12.64 23.08 3.30
N THR A 137 13.84 22.62 3.01
CA THR A 137 14.15 21.21 2.76
C THR A 137 13.89 20.34 4.00
N CYS A 138 14.32 20.83 5.18
CA CYS A 138 14.04 20.19 6.46
C CYS A 138 12.54 20.19 6.81
N VAL A 139 11.79 21.25 6.48
CA VAL A 139 10.34 21.31 6.70
C VAL A 139 9.61 20.32 5.78
N LEU A 140 9.99 20.24 4.51
CA LEU A 140 9.43 19.27 3.56
C LEU A 140 9.72 17.83 3.99
N ALA A 141 10.96 17.54 4.39
CA ALA A 141 11.33 16.23 4.95
C ALA A 141 10.63 15.95 6.29
N GLY A 142 10.48 16.97 7.15
CA GLY A 142 9.72 16.85 8.39
C GLY A 142 8.24 16.53 8.13
N GLY A 143 7.67 17.08 7.07
CA GLY A 143 6.32 16.76 6.60
C GLY A 143 6.17 15.29 6.18
N THR A 144 7.15 14.73 5.46
CA THR A 144 7.13 13.31 5.05
C THR A 144 7.45 12.35 6.20
N LEU A 145 8.13 12.83 7.25
CA LEU A 145 8.37 12.13 8.50
C LEU A 145 7.25 12.30 9.53
N SER A 146 6.33 13.25 9.33
CA SER A 146 5.23 13.49 10.26
C SER A 146 4.24 12.32 10.26
N ARG A 147 3.69 12.01 11.44
CA ARG A 147 2.76 10.89 11.62
C ARG A 147 1.56 11.05 10.70
N SER A 148 1.29 9.99 9.96
CA SER A 148 0.11 9.90 9.11
C SER A 148 -1.15 10.03 9.99
N LYS A 149 -2.15 10.81 9.54
CA LYS A 149 -3.47 10.80 10.22
C LYS A 149 -4.00 9.36 10.25
N SER A 150 -4.70 8.99 11.31
CA SER A 150 -5.01 7.62 11.79
C SER A 150 -5.69 6.64 10.81
N SER A 151 -5.92 7.02 9.56
CA SER A 151 -6.55 6.20 8.52
C SER A 151 -5.69 6.00 7.27
N ALA A 152 -4.55 6.68 7.14
CA ALA A 152 -3.67 6.57 5.99
C ALA A 152 -2.52 5.56 6.27
N PRO A 153 -2.01 4.84 5.25
CA PRO A 153 -0.89 3.92 5.42
C PRO A 153 0.28 4.63 6.13
N PRO A 154 0.97 3.97 7.09
CA PRO A 154 2.05 4.62 7.83
C PRO A 154 3.14 5.09 6.84
N THR A 155 3.61 6.33 7.02
CA THR A 155 4.71 6.84 6.20
C THR A 155 5.98 6.02 6.47
N ARG A 156 6.92 6.02 5.52
CA ARG A 156 8.21 5.32 5.74
C ARG A 156 8.96 5.86 6.96
N GLY A 157 8.84 7.15 7.27
CA GLY A 157 9.38 7.76 8.47
C GLY A 157 8.75 7.22 9.74
N GLU A 158 7.43 7.06 9.74
CA GLU A 158 6.71 6.41 10.83
C GLU A 158 7.13 4.95 10.97
N LEU A 159 7.21 4.18 9.88
CA LEU A 159 7.70 2.79 9.91
C LEU A 159 9.13 2.68 10.44
N LEU A 160 10.05 3.56 10.04
CA LEU A 160 11.42 3.61 10.54
C LEU A 160 11.47 3.95 12.04
N HIS A 161 10.66 4.91 12.47
CA HIS A 161 10.50 5.24 13.89
C HIS A 161 9.94 4.05 14.67
N ARG A 162 8.90 3.38 14.15
CA ARG A 162 8.33 2.18 14.80
C ARG A 162 9.33 1.01 14.83
N LEU A 163 10.12 0.82 13.78
CA LEU A 163 11.21 -0.17 13.76
C LEU A 163 12.28 0.15 14.80
N ALA A 164 12.59 1.43 15.00
CA ALA A 164 13.59 1.87 15.96
C ALA A 164 13.10 1.82 17.41
N PHE A 165 11.79 2.00 17.65
CA PHE A 165 11.26 2.25 19.00
C PHE A 165 10.09 1.35 19.46
N ASP A 166 9.32 0.74 18.56
CA ASP A 166 8.03 0.09 18.89
C ASP A 166 8.07 -1.45 18.94
N GLY A 167 9.24 -2.09 18.76
CA GLY A 167 9.38 -3.53 19.00
C GLY A 167 8.52 -4.44 18.10
N PRO A 168 7.82 -5.47 18.64
CA PRO A 168 7.12 -6.53 17.86
C PRO A 168 6.15 -6.03 16.79
N SER A 169 5.47 -4.90 17.00
CA SER A 169 4.52 -4.34 16.03
C SER A 169 5.17 -3.91 14.72
N SER A 170 6.47 -3.55 14.75
CA SER A 170 7.22 -3.21 13.54
C SER A 170 7.57 -4.44 12.69
N VAL A 171 7.90 -5.57 13.35
CA VAL A 171 8.17 -6.86 12.69
C VAL A 171 6.90 -7.37 12.03
N ALA A 172 5.75 -7.22 12.69
CA ALA A 172 4.46 -7.57 12.11
C ALA A 172 4.08 -6.67 10.93
N LEU A 173 4.37 -5.38 10.96
CA LEU A 173 4.15 -4.49 9.81
C LEU A 173 5.02 -4.86 8.60
N ASP A 174 6.29 -5.21 8.81
CA ASP A 174 7.15 -5.74 7.74
C ASP A 174 6.60 -7.07 7.19
N ALA A 175 6.19 -7.99 8.07
CA ALA A 175 5.57 -9.25 7.67
C ALA A 175 4.29 -9.03 6.85
N LEU A 176 3.41 -8.12 7.29
CA LEU A 176 2.19 -7.73 6.59
C LEU A 176 2.52 -7.21 5.19
N GLY A 177 3.46 -6.26 5.10
CA GLY A 177 3.88 -5.66 3.84
C GLY A 177 4.45 -6.68 2.86
N ARG A 178 5.25 -7.64 3.34
CA ARG A 178 5.81 -8.72 2.52
C ARG A 178 4.75 -9.69 2.02
N LEU A 179 3.81 -10.12 2.88
CA LEU A 179 2.72 -11.00 2.48
C LEU A 179 1.76 -10.31 1.52
N ALA A 180 1.42 -9.05 1.77
CA ALA A 180 0.63 -8.23 0.87
C ALA A 180 1.27 -8.11 -0.53
N ARG A 181 2.59 -7.90 -0.57
CA ARG A 181 3.34 -7.87 -1.83
C ARG A 181 3.26 -9.21 -2.57
N ARG A 182 3.50 -10.32 -1.88
CA ARG A 182 3.40 -11.68 -2.44
C ARG A 182 2.00 -11.98 -2.99
N ALA A 183 0.97 -11.58 -2.26
CA ALA A 183 -0.42 -11.65 -2.69
C ALA A 183 -0.65 -10.85 -3.99
N SER A 184 -0.10 -9.64 -4.08
CA SER A 184 -0.19 -8.80 -5.28
C SER A 184 0.59 -9.35 -6.48
N GLU A 185 1.67 -10.09 -6.23
CA GLU A 185 2.45 -10.83 -7.23
C GLU A 185 1.75 -12.13 -7.66
N GLY A 186 0.58 -12.44 -7.08
CA GLY A 186 -0.22 -13.63 -7.40
C GLY A 186 0.28 -14.92 -6.75
N GLN A 187 1.23 -14.83 -5.81
CA GLN A 187 1.71 -15.99 -5.05
C GLN A 187 0.56 -16.57 -4.20
N ARG A 188 0.42 -17.90 -4.21
CA ARG A 188 -0.65 -18.56 -3.47
C ARG A 188 -0.42 -18.42 -1.97
N PRO A 189 -1.48 -18.29 -1.16
CA PRO A 189 -1.33 -18.25 0.29
C PRO A 189 -0.60 -19.46 0.88
N GLU A 190 -0.79 -20.67 0.34
CA GLU A 190 -0.04 -21.86 0.77
C GLU A 190 1.48 -21.76 0.55
N ASP A 191 1.93 -20.96 -0.42
CA ASP A 191 3.35 -20.77 -0.75
C ASP A 191 3.98 -19.62 0.07
N TRP A 192 3.20 -18.97 0.94
CA TRP A 192 3.73 -17.91 1.79
C TRP A 192 4.69 -18.48 2.84
N ASP A 193 5.68 -17.67 3.22
CA ASP A 193 6.62 -18.04 4.27
C ASP A 193 5.87 -18.08 5.61
N THR A 194 5.71 -19.29 6.15
CA THR A 194 4.99 -19.54 7.40
C THR A 194 5.57 -18.73 8.56
N SER A 195 6.87 -18.41 8.56
CA SER A 195 7.46 -17.57 9.61
C SER A 195 6.91 -16.14 9.61
N LEU A 196 6.53 -15.60 8.44
CA LEU A 196 5.88 -14.30 8.33
C LEU A 196 4.44 -14.35 8.85
N VAL A 197 3.72 -15.45 8.57
CA VAL A 197 2.36 -15.66 9.07
C VAL A 197 2.37 -15.77 10.61
N ILE A 198 3.31 -16.53 11.17
CA ILE A 198 3.46 -16.64 12.63
C ILE A 198 3.75 -15.28 13.26
N ARG A 199 4.66 -14.47 12.69
CA ARG A 199 4.97 -13.12 13.17
C ARG A 199 3.75 -12.19 13.18
N LEU A 200 2.83 -12.33 12.22
CA LEU A 200 1.59 -11.55 12.23
C LEU A 200 0.67 -11.94 13.40
N LEU A 201 0.65 -13.22 13.75
CA LEU A 201 -0.12 -13.75 14.87
C LEU A 201 0.50 -13.43 16.24
N GLU A 202 1.71 -12.88 16.30
CA GLU A 202 2.29 -12.39 17.56
C GLU A 202 1.67 -11.06 18.02
N VAL A 203 1.00 -10.33 17.14
CA VAL A 203 0.31 -9.07 17.48
C VAL A 203 -1.00 -9.38 18.20
N ARG A 204 -1.11 -8.97 19.47
CA ARG A 204 -2.28 -9.22 20.35
C ARG A 204 -2.78 -7.95 21.03
N ASP A 205 -2.71 -6.82 20.35
CA ASP A 205 -3.02 -5.49 20.88
C ASP A 205 -4.45 -5.00 20.55
N GLY A 206 -5.25 -5.83 19.88
CA GLY A 206 -6.59 -5.49 19.41
C GLY A 206 -6.59 -4.43 18.30
N SER A 207 -5.46 -4.22 17.62
CA SER A 207 -5.36 -3.24 16.55
C SER A 207 -5.89 -3.76 15.22
N MET A 208 -6.07 -2.85 14.26
CA MET A 208 -6.40 -3.21 12.88
C MET A 208 -5.31 -4.08 12.22
N LEU A 209 -4.06 -3.96 12.68
CA LEU A 209 -2.95 -4.79 12.23
C LEU A 209 -3.14 -6.24 12.68
N GLN A 210 -3.56 -6.48 13.93
CA GLN A 210 -3.92 -7.83 14.39
C GLN A 210 -5.04 -8.41 13.53
N LEU A 211 -6.10 -7.63 13.25
CA LEU A 211 -7.22 -8.11 12.44
C LEU A 211 -6.78 -8.49 11.01
N GLN A 212 -5.94 -7.69 10.37
CA GLN A 212 -5.35 -8.02 9.07
C GLN A 212 -4.45 -9.25 9.14
N GLY A 213 -3.66 -9.38 10.21
CA GLY A 213 -2.81 -10.54 10.47
C GLY A 213 -3.60 -11.84 10.57
N LEU A 214 -4.67 -11.84 11.37
CA LEU A 214 -5.58 -12.97 11.52
C LEU A 214 -6.22 -13.37 10.19
N TRP A 215 -6.65 -12.40 9.40
CA TRP A 215 -7.26 -12.69 8.11
C TRP A 215 -6.26 -13.27 7.09
N LEU A 216 -5.03 -12.75 7.01
CA LEU A 216 -4.00 -13.34 6.15
C LEU A 216 -3.60 -14.74 6.62
N ALA A 217 -3.54 -14.96 7.93
CA ALA A 217 -3.32 -16.29 8.49
C ALA A 217 -4.46 -17.26 8.13
N TYR A 218 -5.72 -16.81 8.18
CA TYR A 218 -6.86 -17.58 7.72
C TYR A 218 -6.67 -18.03 6.26
N LEU A 219 -6.34 -17.11 5.35
CA LEU A 219 -6.12 -17.44 3.93
C LEU A 219 -5.00 -18.48 3.75
N HIS A 220 -3.90 -18.32 4.48
CA HIS A 220 -2.77 -19.26 4.46
C HIS A 220 -3.21 -20.66 4.92
N TYR A 221 -3.81 -20.76 6.10
CA TYR A 221 -4.24 -22.05 6.67
C TYR A 221 -5.37 -22.70 5.85
N ALA A 222 -6.28 -21.91 5.27
CA ALA A 222 -7.36 -22.43 4.43
C ALA A 222 -6.82 -23.06 3.14
N GLU A 223 -5.88 -22.39 2.44
CA GLU A 223 -5.24 -22.96 1.23
C GLU A 223 -4.35 -24.16 1.57
N ALA A 224 -3.64 -24.12 2.72
CA ALA A 224 -2.87 -25.26 3.23
C ALA A 224 -3.74 -26.42 3.75
N LYS A 225 -5.07 -26.30 3.70
CA LYS A 225 -6.06 -27.28 4.20
C LYS A 225 -5.96 -27.57 5.71
N GLU A 226 -5.37 -26.66 6.48
CA GLU A 226 -5.33 -26.67 7.95
C GLU A 226 -6.64 -26.09 8.51
N PHE A 227 -7.79 -26.72 8.21
CA PHE A 227 -9.11 -26.12 8.45
C PHE A 227 -9.40 -25.78 9.91
N SER A 228 -8.92 -26.57 10.88
CA SER A 228 -9.08 -26.27 12.32
C SER A 228 -8.43 -24.94 12.69
N ARG A 229 -7.18 -24.73 12.24
CA ARG A 229 -6.45 -23.49 12.49
C ARG A 229 -7.05 -22.32 11.73
N ALA A 230 -7.48 -22.53 10.49
CA ALA A 230 -8.19 -21.52 9.71
C ALA A 230 -9.45 -21.04 10.45
N ASP A 231 -10.19 -21.95 11.07
CA ASP A 231 -11.36 -21.62 11.89
C ASP A 231 -11.04 -20.85 13.15
N GLU A 232 -10.02 -21.28 13.89
CA GLU A 232 -9.58 -20.60 15.10
C GLU A 232 -9.25 -19.13 14.80
N VAL A 233 -8.45 -18.86 13.77
CA VAL A 233 -8.05 -17.48 13.44
C VAL A 233 -9.20 -16.67 12.82
N LEU A 234 -10.10 -17.30 12.05
CA LEU A 234 -11.25 -16.60 11.47
C LEU A 234 -12.28 -16.23 12.55
N ASN A 235 -12.52 -17.11 13.51
CA ASN A 235 -13.38 -16.81 14.66
C ASN A 235 -12.78 -15.71 15.54
N GLU A 236 -11.47 -15.73 15.78
CA GLU A 236 -10.77 -14.62 16.46
C GLU A 236 -10.93 -13.30 15.68
N ALA A 237 -10.81 -13.35 14.34
CA ALA A 237 -11.00 -12.18 13.49
C ALA A 237 -12.43 -11.62 13.57
N VAL A 238 -13.46 -12.48 13.58
CA VAL A 238 -14.87 -12.05 13.73
C VAL A 238 -15.07 -11.32 15.06
N VAL A 239 -14.59 -11.89 16.17
CA VAL A 239 -14.69 -11.28 17.50
C VAL A 239 -13.97 -9.93 17.56
N LEU A 240 -12.78 -9.85 16.95
CA LEU A 240 -12.00 -8.61 16.93
C LEU A 240 -12.66 -7.55 16.03
N ALA A 241 -13.20 -7.93 14.87
CA ALA A 241 -13.82 -7.01 13.92
C ALA A 241 -15.05 -6.29 14.49
N GLN A 242 -15.80 -6.94 15.38
CA GLN A 242 -16.93 -6.34 16.11
C GLN A 242 -16.51 -5.15 17.00
N ARG A 243 -15.24 -5.08 17.41
CA ARG A 243 -14.70 -3.99 18.25
C ARG A 243 -14.16 -2.80 17.44
N HIS A 244 -14.04 -2.96 16.13
CA HIS A 244 -13.56 -1.90 15.23
C HIS A 244 -14.75 -1.16 14.60
N ASN A 245 -14.68 -0.91 13.30
CA ASN A 245 -15.76 -0.25 12.57
C ASN A 245 -16.70 -1.28 11.93
N ALA A 246 -17.96 -0.89 11.75
CA ALA A 246 -19.00 -1.75 11.19
C ALA A 246 -18.64 -2.32 9.80
N ARG A 247 -17.83 -1.59 9.01
CA ARG A 247 -17.40 -2.04 7.68
C ARG A 247 -16.40 -3.21 7.75
N ALA A 248 -15.42 -3.14 8.66
CA ALA A 248 -14.49 -4.24 8.92
C ALA A 248 -15.25 -5.48 9.42
N CYS A 249 -16.20 -5.28 10.34
CA CYS A 249 -17.08 -6.34 10.83
C CYS A 249 -17.87 -7.00 9.69
N ALA A 250 -18.57 -6.21 8.87
CA ALA A 250 -19.36 -6.71 7.74
C ALA A 250 -18.52 -7.57 6.79
N TRP A 251 -17.30 -7.14 6.51
CA TRP A 251 -16.43 -7.84 5.58
C TRP A 251 -15.86 -9.15 6.15
N VAL A 252 -15.40 -9.16 7.41
CA VAL A 252 -14.93 -10.39 8.06
C VAL A 252 -16.07 -11.40 8.26
N MET A 253 -17.27 -10.92 8.57
CA MET A 253 -18.47 -11.77 8.65
C MET A 253 -18.83 -12.38 7.29
N LEU A 254 -18.67 -11.64 6.19
CA LEU A 254 -18.90 -12.19 4.86
C LEU A 254 -17.91 -13.32 4.53
N GLU A 255 -16.64 -13.15 4.90
CA GLU A 255 -15.62 -14.19 4.73
C GLU A 255 -15.94 -15.42 5.59
N SER A 256 -16.41 -15.23 6.82
CA SER A 256 -16.89 -16.30 7.69
C SER A 256 -18.07 -17.06 7.09
N ALA A 257 -19.09 -16.34 6.59
CA ALA A 257 -20.22 -16.93 5.89
C ALA A 257 -19.79 -17.73 4.65
N TYR A 258 -18.83 -17.20 3.89
CA TYR A 258 -18.26 -17.88 2.72
C TYR A 258 -17.54 -19.17 3.10
N ALA A 259 -16.72 -19.15 4.15
CA ALA A 259 -16.03 -20.33 4.65
C ALA A 259 -17.01 -21.45 5.04
N GLN A 260 -18.11 -21.11 5.71
CA GLN A 260 -19.14 -22.09 6.08
C GLN A 260 -19.85 -22.67 4.85
N ALA A 261 -20.19 -21.84 3.86
CA ALA A 261 -20.79 -22.30 2.61
C ALA A 261 -19.88 -23.27 1.86
N LEU A 262 -18.57 -22.98 1.79
CA LEU A 262 -17.57 -23.84 1.17
C LEU A 262 -17.41 -25.21 1.85
N ARG A 263 -17.81 -25.34 3.12
CA ARG A 263 -17.67 -26.59 3.88
C ARG A 263 -18.86 -27.51 3.83
N GLY A 264 -20.00 -27.06 3.34
CA GLY A 264 -21.21 -27.86 3.41
C GLY A 264 -22.31 -27.26 4.28
N ASP A 265 -22.04 -26.21 5.06
CA ASP A 265 -23.02 -25.67 6.02
C ASP A 265 -23.69 -24.38 5.48
N GLY A 266 -24.61 -24.55 4.52
CA GLY A 266 -25.35 -23.43 3.93
C GLY A 266 -26.30 -22.74 4.91
N LEU A 267 -26.85 -23.47 5.88
CA LEU A 267 -27.73 -22.89 6.91
C LEU A 267 -26.97 -21.89 7.78
N HIS A 268 -25.83 -22.30 8.31
CA HIS A 268 -24.99 -21.42 9.13
C HIS A 268 -24.45 -20.25 8.32
N ALA A 269 -24.02 -20.51 7.07
CA ALA A 269 -23.58 -19.47 6.15
C ALA A 269 -24.64 -18.38 5.94
N ARG A 270 -25.91 -18.75 5.74
CA ARG A 270 -27.03 -17.80 5.64
C ARG A 270 -27.22 -17.01 6.93
N GLN A 271 -27.23 -17.68 8.07
CA GLN A 271 -27.44 -17.03 9.37
C GLN A 271 -26.40 -15.94 9.64
N ILE A 272 -25.12 -16.19 9.30
CA ILE A 272 -24.08 -15.17 9.39
C ILE A 272 -24.34 -14.05 8.38
N TYR A 273 -24.63 -14.40 7.12
CA TYR A 273 -24.83 -13.44 6.05
C TYR A 273 -25.99 -12.47 6.31
N ASP A 274 -27.09 -12.96 6.87
CA ASP A 274 -28.29 -12.18 7.21
C ASP A 274 -28.04 -11.17 8.35
N GLN A 275 -26.97 -11.33 9.13
CA GLN A 275 -26.57 -10.37 10.17
C GLN A 275 -25.73 -9.21 9.63
N ILE A 276 -25.29 -9.26 8.37
CA ILE A 276 -24.41 -8.27 7.78
C ILE A 276 -25.22 -7.07 7.28
N ASP A 277 -24.83 -5.85 7.66
CA ASP A 277 -25.33 -4.65 6.99
C ASP A 277 -24.76 -4.57 5.56
N HIS A 278 -25.55 -5.02 4.59
CA HIS A 278 -25.16 -5.09 3.19
C HIS A 278 -24.81 -3.73 2.57
N ARG A 279 -25.21 -2.60 3.18
CA ARG A 279 -24.81 -1.25 2.71
C ARG A 279 -23.31 -1.02 2.86
N LEU A 280 -22.66 -1.77 3.76
CA LEU A 280 -21.22 -1.68 4.04
C LEU A 280 -20.39 -2.60 3.15
N LEU A 281 -21.02 -3.56 2.47
CA LEU A 281 -20.33 -4.50 1.60
C LEU A 281 -20.01 -3.88 0.24
N HIS A 282 -18.80 -4.12 -0.24
CA HIS A 282 -18.46 -3.78 -1.61
C HIS A 282 -19.09 -4.79 -2.58
N LYS A 283 -19.63 -4.31 -3.70
CA LYS A 283 -20.36 -5.13 -4.70
C LYS A 283 -19.57 -6.33 -5.24
N ILE A 284 -18.24 -6.30 -5.11
CA ILE A 284 -17.34 -7.34 -5.61
C ILE A 284 -17.33 -8.60 -4.72
N HIS A 285 -17.62 -8.49 -3.42
CA HIS A 285 -17.44 -9.64 -2.50
C HIS A 285 -18.65 -10.57 -2.44
N THR A 286 -19.85 -10.03 -2.60
CA THR A 286 -21.11 -10.79 -2.49
C THR A 286 -21.28 -11.90 -3.54
N PRO A 287 -20.92 -11.72 -4.83
CA PRO A 287 -21.19 -12.74 -5.85
C PRO A 287 -20.51 -14.08 -5.57
N LEU A 288 -19.27 -14.10 -5.06
CA LEU A 288 -18.56 -15.35 -4.75
C LEU A 288 -19.23 -16.13 -3.62
N PHE A 289 -19.67 -15.41 -2.57
CA PHE A 289 -20.46 -16.01 -1.50
C PHE A 289 -21.75 -16.64 -2.04
N GLN A 290 -22.49 -15.91 -2.88
CA GLN A 290 -23.74 -16.40 -3.46
C GLN A 290 -23.53 -17.64 -4.34
N VAL A 291 -22.42 -17.72 -5.08
CA VAL A 291 -22.06 -18.92 -5.85
C VAL A 291 -21.84 -20.10 -4.92
N ALA A 292 -21.01 -19.96 -3.87
CA ALA A 292 -20.75 -21.06 -2.94
C ALA A 292 -22.02 -21.51 -2.20
N LEU A 293 -22.85 -20.57 -1.77
CA LEU A 293 -24.11 -20.86 -1.11
C LEU A 293 -25.08 -21.61 -2.02
N ALA A 294 -25.23 -21.17 -3.28
CA ALA A 294 -26.13 -21.83 -4.22
C ALA A 294 -25.66 -23.27 -4.58
N ILE A 295 -24.35 -23.50 -4.68
CA ILE A 295 -23.79 -24.86 -4.85
C ILE A 295 -24.15 -25.72 -3.64
N ASN A 296 -23.98 -25.19 -2.43
CA ASN A 296 -24.27 -25.91 -1.19
C ASN A 296 -25.72 -26.41 -1.13
N GLU A 297 -26.65 -25.57 -1.58
CA GLU A 297 -28.09 -25.80 -1.49
C GLU A 297 -28.66 -26.63 -2.63
N GLY A 298 -27.86 -26.98 -3.64
CA GLY A 298 -28.38 -27.63 -4.85
C GLY A 298 -29.23 -26.70 -5.73
N ASN A 299 -29.15 -25.37 -5.56
CA ASN A 299 -30.01 -24.44 -6.30
C ASN A 299 -29.36 -24.00 -7.62
N HIS A 300 -29.62 -24.75 -8.69
CA HIS A 300 -29.08 -24.51 -10.03
C HIS A 300 -29.37 -23.11 -10.61
N GLU A 301 -30.58 -22.58 -10.38
CA GLU A 301 -30.98 -21.27 -10.92
C GLU A 301 -30.25 -20.14 -10.18
N ALA A 302 -30.18 -20.24 -8.84
CA ALA A 302 -29.42 -19.29 -8.02
C ALA A 302 -27.93 -19.33 -8.38
N TYR A 303 -27.36 -20.53 -8.58
CA TYR A 303 -25.98 -20.72 -8.99
C TYR A 303 -25.69 -20.03 -10.33
N SER A 304 -26.50 -20.27 -11.36
CA SER A 304 -26.31 -19.70 -12.69
C SER A 304 -26.33 -18.17 -12.69
N ARG A 305 -27.25 -17.57 -11.92
CA ARG A 305 -27.32 -16.11 -11.74
C ARG A 305 -26.09 -15.57 -11.01
N ALA A 306 -25.75 -16.17 -9.87
CA ALA A 306 -24.61 -15.74 -9.06
C ALA A 306 -23.28 -15.87 -9.83
N LEU A 307 -23.10 -16.96 -10.59
CA LEU A 307 -21.91 -17.19 -11.41
C LEU A 307 -21.79 -16.14 -12.51
N THR A 308 -22.89 -15.79 -13.16
CA THR A 308 -22.92 -14.71 -14.18
C THR A 308 -22.49 -13.38 -13.55
N SER A 309 -23.03 -13.03 -12.38
CA SER A 309 -22.61 -11.83 -11.64
C SER A 309 -21.14 -11.87 -11.24
N ALA A 310 -20.62 -13.01 -10.82
CA ALA A 310 -19.23 -13.14 -10.40
C ALA A 310 -18.26 -13.07 -11.60
N LYS A 311 -18.62 -13.63 -12.76
CA LYS A 311 -17.86 -13.51 -14.01
C LYS A 311 -17.81 -12.08 -14.56
N ALA A 312 -18.82 -11.25 -14.27
CA ALA A 312 -18.86 -9.85 -14.66
C ALA A 312 -17.91 -8.95 -13.85
N LEU A 313 -17.32 -9.45 -12.75
CA LEU A 313 -16.35 -8.71 -11.95
C LEU A 313 -15.01 -8.55 -12.71
N PRO A 314 -14.23 -7.49 -12.43
CA PRO A 314 -12.88 -7.33 -12.98
C PRO A 314 -12.02 -8.56 -12.67
N GLN A 315 -11.59 -9.24 -13.74
CA GLN A 315 -10.87 -10.50 -13.62
C GLN A 315 -9.43 -10.26 -13.14
N ASN A 316 -9.03 -11.05 -12.15
CA ASN A 316 -7.64 -11.17 -11.73
C ASN A 316 -7.32 -12.66 -11.49
N PRO A 317 -6.04 -13.06 -11.50
CA PRO A 317 -5.66 -14.47 -11.39
C PRO A 317 -6.23 -15.18 -10.16
N GLY A 318 -6.41 -14.46 -9.04
CA GLY A 318 -7.00 -15.00 -7.82
C GLY A 318 -8.50 -15.29 -7.96
N LEU A 319 -9.27 -14.33 -8.48
CA LEU A 319 -10.70 -14.49 -8.74
C LEU A 319 -10.97 -15.62 -9.74
N SER A 320 -10.25 -15.65 -10.86
CA SER A 320 -10.49 -16.64 -11.91
C SER A 320 -10.23 -18.07 -11.41
N ARG A 321 -9.22 -18.25 -10.53
CA ARG A 321 -8.95 -19.53 -9.89
C ARG A 321 -10.07 -19.96 -8.94
N GLU A 322 -10.51 -19.04 -8.09
CA GLU A 322 -11.59 -19.28 -7.13
C GLU A 322 -12.90 -19.63 -7.83
N LEU A 323 -13.22 -18.95 -8.93
CA LEU A 323 -14.36 -19.31 -9.78
C LEU A 323 -14.21 -20.70 -10.41
N ALA A 324 -13.04 -21.04 -10.95
CA ALA A 324 -12.82 -22.36 -11.52
C ALA A 324 -12.98 -23.49 -10.48
N GLN A 325 -12.54 -23.26 -9.24
CA GLN A 325 -12.76 -24.21 -8.14
C GLN A 325 -14.24 -24.36 -7.79
N LEU A 326 -14.99 -23.25 -7.74
CA LEU A 326 -16.44 -23.27 -7.51
C LEU A 326 -17.19 -23.97 -8.65
N GLU A 327 -16.80 -23.74 -9.91
CA GLU A 327 -17.38 -24.43 -11.06
C GLU A 327 -17.14 -25.95 -11.04
N THR A 328 -15.94 -26.37 -10.60
CA THR A 328 -15.63 -27.79 -10.45
C THR A 328 -16.49 -28.43 -9.36
N ARG A 329 -16.61 -27.78 -8.20
CA ARG A 329 -17.49 -28.23 -7.11
C ARG A 329 -18.96 -28.30 -7.53
N ALA A 330 -19.41 -27.31 -8.31
CA ALA A 330 -20.76 -27.30 -8.87
C ALA A 330 -20.99 -28.51 -9.78
N ALA A 331 -20.05 -28.81 -10.68
CA ALA A 331 -20.13 -29.97 -11.57
C ALA A 331 -20.20 -31.29 -10.78
N GLU A 332 -19.40 -31.44 -9.73
CA GLU A 332 -19.42 -32.62 -8.85
C GLU A 332 -20.74 -32.77 -8.09
N ARG A 333 -21.29 -31.66 -7.59
CA ARG A 333 -22.53 -31.65 -6.81
C ARG A 333 -23.74 -31.95 -7.70
N PHE A 334 -23.89 -31.18 -8.76
CA PHE A 334 -25.03 -31.27 -9.67
C PHE A 334 -25.01 -32.53 -10.55
N GLY A 335 -23.82 -33.02 -10.92
CA GLY A 335 -23.69 -34.25 -11.70
C GLY A 335 -24.10 -35.52 -10.95
N LYS A 336 -24.04 -35.51 -9.61
CA LYS A 336 -24.54 -36.62 -8.77
C LYS A 336 -26.06 -36.68 -8.75
N GLU A 337 -26.74 -35.54 -8.79
CA GLU A 337 -28.21 -35.46 -8.72
C GLU A 337 -28.89 -35.92 -10.01
N GLN A 338 -28.22 -35.85 -11.16
CA GLN A 338 -28.76 -36.36 -12.43
C GLN A 338 -28.65 -37.88 -12.60
N ASN A 339 -27.82 -38.55 -11.79
CA ASN A 339 -27.51 -39.98 -11.92
C ASN A 339 -28.09 -40.84 -10.79
N GLY A 340 -28.78 -40.25 -9.81
CA GLY A 340 -29.42 -40.94 -8.69
C GLY A 340 -30.93 -40.82 -8.76
#